data_AF-A0A4S2E7C8-F1
#
_entry.id   AF-A0A4S2E7C8-F1
#
_cell.length_a   1.000
_cell.length_b   1.000
_cell.length_c   1.000
_cell.angle_alpha   90.00
_cell.angle_beta   90.00
_cell.angle_gamma   90.00
#
_symmetry.space_group_name_H-M   'P 1'
#
loop_
_entity.id
_entity.type
_entity.pdbx_description
1 polymer ?
#
loop_
_entity_poly.entity_id
_entity_poly.type
_entity_poly.pdbx_seq_one_letter_code
_entity_poly.pdbx_strand_id
1 'polypeptide(L)'
;MLLTFIMFLSCGRQKGDNELLPIVKEWYGKEVKFPDHPVFTLYGKDTVDYSIPQSPYKVLVYVDSSGCVDCKLQLQKWQKLIKYTNSISDGEIPFLF
;
A
#
# COMPACT_ATOMS: atom_id res chain seq x y z
N MET A 1 -19.12 -32.76 23.76
CA MET A 1 -19.07 -31.37 24.25
C MET A 1 -17.63 -30.99 24.63
N LEU A 2 -16.74 -30.83 23.66
CA LEU A 2 -15.38 -30.31 23.89
C LEU A 2 -14.86 -29.58 22.65
N LEU A 3 -15.32 -29.99 21.44
CA LEU A 3 -15.00 -29.31 20.18
C LEU A 3 -15.62 -27.91 20.02
N THR A 4 -16.69 -27.57 20.73
CA THR A 4 -17.32 -26.24 20.63
C THR A 4 -16.58 -25.13 21.37
N PHE A 5 -15.59 -25.47 22.22
CA PHE A 5 -14.85 -24.48 23.00
C PHE A 5 -13.64 -23.88 22.28
N ILE A 6 -13.18 -24.50 21.18
CA ILE A 6 -11.95 -24.09 20.47
C ILE A 6 -12.21 -22.92 19.49
N MET A 7 -13.47 -22.63 19.15
CA MET A 7 -13.81 -21.57 18.18
C MET A 7 -13.67 -20.14 18.71
N PHE A 8 -13.39 -19.93 19.99
CA PHE A 8 -13.24 -18.59 20.57
C PHE A 8 -11.79 -18.07 20.59
N LEU A 9 -10.81 -18.84 20.09
CA LEU A 9 -9.40 -18.42 20.04
C LEU A 9 -9.03 -17.58 18.81
N SER A 10 -9.95 -17.37 17.86
CA SER A 10 -9.72 -16.46 16.73
C SER A 10 -9.90 -14.99 17.13
N CYS A 11 -9.20 -14.56 18.17
CA CYS A 11 -9.02 -13.15 18.47
C CYS A 11 -7.92 -12.64 17.52
N GLY A 12 -8.33 -12.07 16.39
CA GLY A 12 -7.40 -11.43 15.47
C GLY A 12 -6.62 -10.37 16.23
N ARG A 13 -5.29 -10.54 16.36
CA ARG A 13 -4.42 -9.53 16.98
C ARG A 13 -4.68 -8.20 16.26
N GLN A 14 -5.36 -7.28 16.95
CA GLN A 14 -5.38 -5.90 16.50
C GLN A 14 -3.94 -5.41 16.64
N LYS A 15 -3.28 -5.20 15.50
CA LYS A 15 -1.98 -4.55 15.45
C LYS A 15 -2.17 -3.14 16.00
N GLY A 16 -1.88 -2.95 17.28
CA GLY A 16 -1.91 -1.62 17.89
C GLY A 16 -0.76 -0.78 17.38
N ASP A 17 -0.86 0.55 17.53
CA ASP A 17 0.13 1.54 17.09
C ASP A 17 1.58 1.22 17.53
N ASN A 18 1.72 0.45 18.61
CA ASN A 18 2.98 -0.04 19.17
C ASN A 18 3.79 -0.91 18.18
N GLU A 19 3.15 -1.61 17.24
CA GLU A 19 3.84 -2.45 16.23
C GLU A 19 4.40 -1.63 15.07
N LEU A 20 3.89 -0.42 14.81
CA LEU A 20 4.34 0.43 13.70
C LEU A 20 5.55 1.30 14.08
N LEU A 21 5.63 1.71 15.34
CA LEU A 21 6.71 2.57 15.85
C LEU A 21 8.13 2.05 15.56
N PRO A 22 8.46 0.76 15.74
CA PRO A 22 9.77 0.23 15.41
C PRO A 22 10.11 0.36 13.92
N ILE A 23 9.16 0.07 13.03
CA ILE A 23 9.32 0.15 11.58
C ILE A 23 9.57 1.60 11.16
N VAL A 24 8.77 2.54 11.68
CA VAL A 24 8.95 3.97 11.40
C VAL A 24 10.33 4.45 11.85
N LYS A 25 10.77 4.05 13.04
CA LYS A 25 12.12 4.39 13.55
C LYS A 25 13.23 3.81 12.69
N GLU A 26 13.08 2.58 12.21
CA GLU A 26 14.06 1.94 11.34
C GLU A 26 14.21 2.69 10.01
N TRP A 27 13.10 3.12 9.40
CA TRP A 27 13.10 3.79 8.10
C TRP A 27 13.35 5.30 8.16
N TYR A 28 13.27 5.90 9.35
CA TYR A 28 13.47 7.33 9.51
C TYR A 28 14.87 7.77 9.03
N GLY A 29 14.91 8.76 8.14
CA GLY A 29 16.15 9.27 7.55
C GLY A 29 16.77 8.41 6.45
N LYS A 30 16.15 7.28 6.07
CA LYS A 30 16.57 6.49 4.90
C LYS A 30 15.98 7.04 3.60
N GLU A 31 16.71 6.85 2.51
CA GLU A 31 16.25 7.16 1.15
C GLU A 31 15.79 5.87 0.47
N VAL A 32 14.61 5.92 -0.17
CA VAL A 32 14.11 4.85 -1.03
C VAL A 32 14.54 5.12 -2.47
N LYS A 33 15.44 4.30 -2.99
CA LYS A 33 15.90 4.39 -4.39
C LYS A 33 15.02 3.57 -5.31
N PHE A 34 14.53 4.20 -6.37
CA PHE A 34 13.85 3.53 -7.47
C PHE A 34 14.90 2.98 -8.45
N PRO A 35 14.60 1.89 -9.17
CA PRO A 35 15.45 1.44 -10.27
C PRO A 35 15.53 2.53 -11.36
N ASP A 36 16.65 2.59 -12.08
CA ASP A 36 16.86 3.57 -13.17
C ASP A 36 15.81 3.42 -14.29
N HIS A 37 15.33 2.18 -14.49
CA HIS A 37 14.36 1.81 -15.51
C HIS A 37 13.24 0.94 -14.91
N PRO A 38 12.25 1.55 -14.23
CA PRO A 38 11.12 0.80 -13.70
C PRO A 38 10.25 0.28 -14.85
N VAL A 39 9.86 -1.00 -14.78
CA VAL A 39 8.90 -1.61 -15.71
C VAL A 39 7.56 -1.72 -15.00
N PHE A 40 6.52 -1.15 -15.60
CA PHE A 40 5.16 -1.19 -15.06
C PHE A 40 4.32 -2.22 -15.79
N THR A 41 3.42 -2.84 -15.04
CA THR A 41 2.49 -3.84 -15.55
C THR A 41 1.05 -3.36 -15.36
N LEU A 42 0.17 -3.81 -16.25
CA LEU A 42 -1.28 -3.62 -16.13
C LEU A 42 -1.93 -5.00 -16.17
N TYR A 43 -3.07 -5.18 -15.50
CA TYR A 43 -3.78 -6.46 -15.55
C TYR A 43 -4.03 -6.90 -17.00
N GLY A 44 -3.51 -8.09 -17.37
CA GLY A 44 -3.58 -8.63 -18.74
C GLY A 44 -2.52 -8.09 -19.71
N LYS A 45 -1.59 -7.25 -19.26
CA LYS A 45 -0.51 -6.67 -20.07
C LYS A 45 0.77 -6.51 -19.25
N ASP A 46 1.78 -7.31 -19.58
CA ASP A 46 3.04 -7.38 -18.85
C ASP A 46 3.80 -6.05 -18.81
N THR A 47 4.04 -5.40 -19.94
CA THR A 47 4.77 -4.12 -19.97
C THR A 47 3.87 -3.01 -20.52
N VAL A 48 3.78 -1.88 -19.79
CA VAL A 48 3.16 -0.64 -20.27
C VAL A 48 4.15 0.50 -20.36
N ASP A 49 3.92 1.38 -21.34
CA ASP A 49 4.66 2.64 -21.47
C ASP A 49 4.12 3.63 -20.43
N TYR A 50 4.73 3.62 -19.25
CA TYR A 50 4.41 4.51 -18.15
C TYR A 50 5.70 5.03 -17.51
N SER A 51 5.86 6.34 -17.50
CA SER A 51 6.92 7.04 -16.78
C SER A 51 6.36 7.66 -15.50
N ILE A 52 7.06 7.50 -14.39
CA ILE A 52 6.72 8.19 -13.14
C ILE A 52 6.78 9.71 -13.37
N PRO A 53 5.67 10.46 -13.17
CA PRO A 53 5.68 11.91 -13.32
C PRO A 53 6.67 12.59 -12.37
N GLN A 54 7.31 13.66 -12.84
CA GLN A 54 8.13 14.50 -11.98
C GLN A 54 7.24 15.21 -10.97
N SER A 55 7.46 14.95 -9.68
CA SER A 55 6.68 15.53 -8.60
C SER A 55 7.50 15.62 -7.31
N PRO A 56 7.33 16.69 -6.49
CA PRO A 56 7.96 16.81 -5.18
C PRO A 56 7.54 15.69 -4.22
N TYR A 57 6.34 15.13 -4.38
CA TYR A 57 5.80 14.10 -3.50
C TYR A 57 5.18 12.95 -4.29
N LYS A 58 5.28 11.73 -3.77
CA LYS A 58 4.67 10.55 -4.38
C LYS A 58 4.22 9.57 -3.29
N VAL A 59 3.12 8.87 -3.55
CA VAL A 59 2.63 7.81 -2.68
C VAL A 59 3.04 6.47 -3.29
N LEU A 60 3.94 5.75 -2.63
CA LEU A 60 4.31 4.37 -3.00
C LEU A 60 3.46 3.39 -2.19
N VAL A 61 2.70 2.55 -2.87
CA VAL A 61 1.87 1.51 -2.26
C VAL A 61 2.56 0.17 -2.46
N TYR A 62 2.99 -0.47 -1.38
CA TYR A 62 3.57 -1.81 -1.43
C TYR A 62 2.55 -2.84 -0.93
N VAL A 63 2.24 -3.81 -1.78
CA VAL A 63 1.36 -4.93 -1.44
C VAL A 63 2.14 -6.22 -1.63
N ASP A 64 2.39 -6.93 -0.53
CA ASP A 64 2.99 -8.26 -0.55
C ASP A 64 1.94 -9.35 -0.83
N SER A 65 2.40 -10.52 -1.27
CA SER A 65 1.55 -11.71 -1.41
C SER A 65 1.16 -12.32 -0.05
N SER A 66 1.82 -11.90 1.04
CA SER A 66 1.51 -12.34 2.39
C SER A 66 0.34 -11.54 2.99
N GLY A 67 -0.87 -12.06 2.81
CA GLY A 67 -2.08 -11.57 3.47
C GLY A 67 -3.29 -11.58 2.55
N CYS A 68 -4.42 -11.10 3.08
CA CYS A 68 -5.64 -10.94 2.29
C CYS A 68 -5.47 -9.76 1.32
N VAL A 69 -5.23 -10.08 0.04
CA VAL A 69 -5.11 -9.11 -1.05
C VAL A 69 -6.35 -8.21 -1.10
N ASP A 70 -7.55 -8.80 -1.06
CA ASP A 70 -8.83 -8.04 -1.08
C ASP A 70 -8.98 -7.09 0.11
N CYS A 71 -8.39 -7.44 1.25
CA CYS A 71 -8.43 -6.62 2.46
C CYS A 71 -7.48 -5.43 2.37
N LYS A 72 -6.36 -5.56 1.65
CA LYS A 72 -5.34 -4.51 1.44
C LYS A 72 -5.63 -3.63 0.22
N LEU A 73 -6.10 -4.25 -0.87
CA LEU A 73 -6.45 -3.61 -2.14
C LEU A 73 -7.96 -3.31 -2.19
N GLN A 74 -8.41 -2.47 -1.25
CA GLN A 74 -9.77 -1.93 -1.25
C GLN A 74 -9.91 -0.85 -2.33
N LEU A 75 -10.00 -1.26 -3.60
CA LEU A 75 -9.95 -0.39 -4.79
C LEU A 75 -10.86 0.84 -4.67
N GLN A 76 -12.08 0.67 -4.16
CA GLN A 76 -13.03 1.77 -3.96
C GLN A 76 -12.53 2.84 -2.98
N LYS A 77 -11.81 2.43 -1.93
CA LYS A 77 -11.22 3.37 -0.97
C LYS A 77 -10.00 4.07 -1.56
N TRP A 78 -9.17 3.34 -2.31
CA TRP A 78 -8.04 3.92 -3.03
C TRP A 78 -8.51 4.97 -4.05
N GLN A 79 -9.55 4.69 -4.83
CA GLN A 79 -10.14 5.66 -5.75
C GLN A 79 -10.63 6.93 -5.04
N LYS A 80 -11.30 6.79 -3.88
CA LYS A 80 -11.74 7.94 -3.06
C LYS A 80 -10.55 8.76 -2.56
N LEU A 81 -9.50 8.09 -2.06
CA LEU A 81 -8.30 8.75 -1.57
C LEU A 81 -7.58 9.50 -2.70
N ILE A 82 -7.32 8.85 -3.84
CA ILE A 82 -6.68 9.46 -5.00
C ILE A 82 -7.48 10.69 -5.47
N LYS A 83 -8.81 10.58 -5.55
CA LYS A 83 -9.67 11.71 -5.94
C LYS A 83 -9.55 12.87 -4.95
N TYR A 84 -9.56 12.59 -3.66
CA TYR A 84 -9.38 13.61 -2.63
C TYR A 84 -8.01 14.27 -2.73
N THR A 85 -6.94 13.48 -2.78
CA THR A 85 -5.57 13.99 -2.94
C THR A 85 -5.44 14.86 -4.18
N ASN A 86 -5.96 14.43 -5.33
CA ASN A 86 -5.93 15.23 -6.55
C ASN A 86 -6.67 16.56 -6.40
N SER A 87 -7.76 16.60 -5.64
CA SER A 87 -8.54 17.84 -5.43
C SER A 87 -7.83 18.88 -4.55
N ILE A 88 -6.85 18.46 -3.74
CA ILE A 88 -6.12 19.35 -2.81
C ILE A 88 -4.66 19.60 -3.23
N SER A 89 -4.19 18.88 -4.26
CA SER A 89 -2.81 18.96 -4.76
C SER A 89 -2.75 19.25 -6.25
N ASP A 90 -3.87 19.66 -6.86
CA ASP A 90 -3.99 19.91 -8.30
C ASP A 90 -3.47 18.76 -9.19
N GLY A 91 -3.57 17.52 -8.68
CA GLY A 91 -3.11 16.31 -9.38
C GLY A 91 -1.59 16.10 -9.36
N GLU A 92 -0.84 16.85 -8.56
CA GLU A 92 0.62 16.77 -8.54
C GLU A 92 1.17 15.53 -7.82
N ILE A 93 0.38 14.81 -7.01
CA ILE A 93 0.88 13.68 -6.20
C ILE A 93 0.53 12.32 -6.86
N PRO A 94 1.45 11.67 -7.59
CA PRO A 94 1.21 10.36 -8.17
C PRO A 94 1.13 9.25 -7.11
N PHE A 95 0.24 8.28 -7.36
CA PHE A 95 0.15 7.02 -6.62
C PHE A 95 0.77 5.91 -7.47
N LEU A 96 1.78 5.23 -6.91
CA LEU A 96 2.50 4.13 -7.54
C LEU A 96 2.09 2.84 -6.84
N PHE A 97 1.58 1.88 -7.61
CA PHE A 97 1.14 0.55 -7.16
C PHE A 97 2.08 -0.52 -7.71
#